data_AF-A0A2V2DCK6-F1
#
_entry.id   AF-A0A2V2DCK6-F1
#
_cell.length_a   1.000
_cell.length_b   1.000
_cell.length_c   1.000
_cell.angle_alpha   90.00
_cell.angle_beta   90.00
_cell.angle_gamma   90.00
#
_symmetry.space_group_name_H-M   'P 1'
#
loop_
_entity.id
_entity.type
_entity.pdbx_description
1 polymer ?
#
loop_
_entity_poly.entity_id
_entity_poly.type
_entity_poly.pdbx_seq_one_letter_code
_entity_poly.pdbx_strand_id
1 'polypeptide(L)'
;MKRFILSVVSVWAMSAAAFGGDTSEYVKLLSGADERAADDARMRLEKLGAEKELIGALDNAKSARLRDGIIYSLGKMKSAAAYSRIAEIAHREGDACPAAVLALAEYATPQSEKDLRALAAKNCAAAKTALWLQTRPQPGFEEFDEAFFADFDSLDDRRKARIFRVAAENEAFKKFAMQYRPKNERVAAAQSFALARLDFKNGEGAEKIARLAEEFPKHFEELALALATARNPEKTIIGLVKERKRLGARAAQIRRCSEAEAALLEARFESPNSKFDKFAADALQNCASDKTLEKLCPRFAQIKNSDLPDAVKILSDAMKRASDAAKNSAADALKKSFQNADEAHRKAAERILAQN
;
A
#
# COMPACT_ATOMS: atom_id res chain seq x y z
N MET A 1 -18.33 21.27 -57.37
CA MET A 1 -19.06 21.14 -56.10
C MET A 1 -18.06 20.81 -55.00
N LYS A 2 -17.77 21.77 -54.11
CA LYS A 2 -16.90 21.60 -52.95
C LYS A 2 -17.74 21.05 -51.80
N ARG A 3 -17.33 19.96 -51.14
CA ARG A 3 -17.96 19.50 -49.89
C ARG A 3 -16.91 19.47 -48.77
N PHE A 4 -17.34 20.08 -47.67
CA PHE A 4 -16.63 20.45 -46.47
C PHE A 4 -16.04 19.27 -45.70
N ILE A 5 -14.79 19.42 -45.26
CA ILE A 5 -14.22 18.66 -44.15
C ILE A 5 -14.57 19.45 -42.89
N LEU A 6 -15.48 18.92 -42.07
CA LEU A 6 -15.75 19.43 -40.73
C LEU A 6 -14.94 18.62 -39.73
N SER A 7 -13.92 19.28 -39.19
CA SER A 7 -13.10 18.88 -38.05
C SER A 7 -13.97 18.70 -36.80
N VAL A 8 -14.05 17.46 -36.30
CA VAL A 8 -14.56 17.17 -34.95
C VAL A 8 -13.38 17.25 -33.99
N VAL A 9 -13.08 18.47 -33.55
CA VAL A 9 -12.31 18.72 -32.33
C VAL A 9 -13.31 19.27 -31.32
N SER A 10 -13.75 18.43 -30.38
CA SER A 10 -14.28 18.79 -29.05
C SER A 10 -15.13 17.65 -28.49
N VAL A 11 -14.68 17.02 -27.38
CA VAL A 11 -15.36 16.87 -26.07
C VAL A 11 -14.35 16.15 -25.16
N TRP A 12 -13.23 16.80 -24.82
CA TRP A 12 -12.33 16.33 -23.74
C TRP A 12 -11.80 17.49 -22.87
N ALA A 13 -12.38 18.69 -23.02
CA ALA A 13 -11.94 19.91 -22.31
C ALA A 13 -13.01 20.50 -21.36
N MET A 14 -14.12 19.81 -21.09
CA MET A 14 -15.24 20.35 -20.30
C MET A 14 -15.58 19.59 -19.00
N SER A 15 -14.62 18.90 -18.39
CA SER A 15 -14.80 18.37 -17.02
C SER A 15 -13.76 18.87 -16.01
N ALA A 16 -12.82 19.73 -16.42
CA ALA A 16 -11.78 20.24 -15.52
C ALA A 16 -12.19 21.48 -14.68
N ALA A 17 -13.42 21.99 -14.82
CA ALA A 17 -13.82 23.27 -14.23
C ALA A 17 -14.94 23.21 -13.18
N ALA A 18 -15.40 22.03 -12.73
CA ALA A 18 -16.63 21.92 -11.93
C ALA A 18 -16.47 21.52 -10.45
N PHE A 19 -15.25 21.42 -9.90
CA PHE A 19 -15.05 21.10 -8.47
C PHE A 19 -13.88 21.88 -7.84
N GLY A 20 -13.90 23.21 -7.95
CA GLY A 20 -13.00 24.08 -7.19
C GLY A 20 -13.42 24.19 -5.73
N GLY A 21 -13.21 23.14 -4.93
CA GLY A 21 -13.21 23.27 -3.47
C GLY A 21 -12.00 24.08 -3.04
N ASP A 22 -12.11 24.88 -1.97
CA ASP A 22 -10.96 25.60 -1.40
C ASP A 22 -9.89 24.58 -0.97
N THR A 23 -8.78 24.53 -1.71
CA THR A 23 -7.66 23.62 -1.45
C THR A 23 -6.67 24.21 -0.45
N SER A 24 -6.80 25.51 -0.10
CA SER A 24 -5.77 26.27 0.62
C SER A 24 -5.53 25.75 2.04
N GLU A 25 -6.57 25.29 2.72
CA GLU A 25 -6.47 24.68 4.05
C GLU A 25 -5.70 23.35 3.99
N TYR A 26 -6.01 22.49 3.03
CA TYR A 26 -5.35 21.19 2.88
C TYR A 26 -3.89 21.34 2.45
N VAL A 27 -3.58 22.31 1.58
CA VAL A 27 -2.20 22.62 1.19
C VAL A 27 -1.37 23.05 2.41
N LYS A 28 -1.93 23.87 3.30
CA LYS A 28 -1.26 24.24 4.56
C LYS A 28 -1.01 23.01 5.43
N LEU A 29 -2.00 22.14 5.57
CA LEU A 29 -1.88 20.90 6.35
C LEU A 29 -0.81 19.95 5.81
N LEU A 30 -0.62 19.86 4.49
CA LEU A 30 0.46 19.06 3.88
C LEU A 30 1.86 19.51 4.31
N SER A 31 2.02 20.81 4.58
CA SER A 31 3.28 21.40 5.06
C SER A 31 3.39 21.44 6.60
N GLY A 32 2.33 21.02 7.31
CA GLY A 32 2.25 21.01 8.76
C GLY A 32 3.21 20.00 9.41
N ALA A 33 3.31 20.05 10.74
CA ALA A 33 4.12 19.10 11.51
C ALA A 33 3.37 17.79 11.84
N ASP A 34 2.04 17.78 11.70
CA ASP A 34 1.19 16.62 11.95
C ASP A 34 1.04 15.78 10.67
N GLU A 35 1.71 14.63 10.64
CA GLU A 35 1.69 13.72 9.49
C GLU A 35 0.32 13.10 9.22
N ARG A 36 -0.51 12.91 10.26
CA ARG A 36 -1.86 12.36 10.08
C ARG A 36 -2.75 13.39 9.42
N ALA A 37 -2.68 14.64 9.89
CA ALA A 37 -3.39 15.75 9.27
C ALA A 37 -2.92 15.97 7.82
N ALA A 38 -1.63 15.81 7.55
CA ALA A 38 -1.08 15.88 6.20
C ALA A 38 -1.58 14.74 5.29
N ASP A 39 -1.65 13.51 5.78
CA ASP A 39 -2.16 12.36 5.03
C ASP A 39 -3.68 12.47 4.77
N ASP A 40 -4.45 12.94 5.75
CA ASP A 40 -5.87 13.25 5.58
C ASP A 40 -6.07 14.37 4.54
N ALA A 41 -5.24 15.42 4.59
CA ALA A 41 -5.25 16.51 3.63
C ALA A 41 -4.89 16.03 2.21
N ARG A 42 -3.89 15.15 2.07
CA ARG A 42 -3.57 14.48 0.81
C ARG A 42 -4.79 13.75 0.24
N MET A 43 -5.46 12.92 1.04
CA MET A 43 -6.65 12.20 0.58
C MET A 43 -7.79 13.13 0.15
N ARG A 44 -7.95 14.27 0.82
CA ARG A 44 -8.93 15.30 0.44
C ARG A 44 -8.57 15.93 -0.90
N LEU A 45 -7.31 16.30 -1.10
CA LEU A 45 -6.81 16.87 -2.36
C LEU A 45 -6.92 15.89 -3.53
N GLU A 46 -6.64 14.61 -3.32
CA GLU A 46 -6.85 13.54 -4.31
C GLU A 46 -8.33 13.50 -4.76
N LYS A 47 -9.26 13.53 -3.80
CA LYS A 47 -10.72 13.52 -4.09
C LYS A 47 -11.19 14.77 -4.82
N LEU A 48 -10.55 15.92 -4.54
CA LEU A 48 -10.84 17.19 -5.20
C LEU A 48 -10.21 17.31 -6.59
N GLY A 49 -9.37 16.35 -7.00
CA GLY A 49 -8.63 16.44 -8.25
C GLY A 49 -7.55 17.53 -8.26
N ALA A 50 -7.05 17.91 -7.09
CA ALA A 50 -6.07 18.98 -6.89
C ALA A 50 -4.63 18.53 -7.26
N GLU A 51 -4.45 18.23 -8.56
CA GLU A 51 -3.21 17.66 -9.11
C GLU A 51 -1.99 18.57 -8.89
N LYS A 52 -2.14 19.87 -9.11
CA LYS A 52 -1.04 20.84 -9.02
C LYS A 52 -0.50 20.95 -7.60
N GLU A 53 -1.40 20.97 -6.63
CA GLU A 53 -1.11 21.02 -5.21
C GLU A 53 -0.35 19.77 -4.76
N LEU A 54 -0.82 18.59 -5.19
CA LEU A 54 -0.16 17.32 -4.89
C LEU A 54 1.23 17.21 -5.54
N ILE A 55 1.40 17.69 -6.78
CA ILE A 55 2.73 17.76 -7.43
C ILE A 55 3.65 18.69 -6.64
N GLY A 56 3.18 19.88 -6.24
CA GLY A 56 3.98 20.81 -5.44
C GLY A 56 4.35 20.24 -4.07
N ALA A 57 3.49 19.43 -3.48
CA ALA A 57 3.73 18.76 -2.20
C ALA A 57 4.72 17.61 -2.29
N LEU A 58 4.80 16.92 -3.44
CA LEU A 58 5.74 15.81 -3.64
C LEU A 58 7.21 16.23 -3.37
N ASP A 59 7.57 17.45 -3.81
CA ASP A 59 8.92 17.98 -3.68
C ASP A 59 9.26 18.47 -2.27
N ASN A 60 8.22 18.76 -1.48
CA ASN A 60 8.34 19.35 -0.16
C ASN A 60 7.89 18.39 0.95
N ALA A 61 7.66 17.12 0.62
CA ALA A 61 7.19 16.12 1.56
C ALA A 61 8.23 15.90 2.67
N LYS A 62 7.85 16.25 3.90
CA LYS A 62 8.74 16.17 5.09
C LYS A 62 9.04 14.75 5.54
N SER A 63 8.24 13.77 5.11
CA SER A 63 8.42 12.37 5.48
C SER A 63 8.26 11.43 4.29
N ALA A 64 8.94 10.28 4.37
CA ALA A 64 8.84 9.23 3.36
C ALA A 64 7.40 8.70 3.23
N ARG A 65 6.64 8.66 4.34
CA ARG A 65 5.23 8.25 4.36
C ARG A 65 4.39 9.20 3.50
N LEU A 66 4.47 10.50 3.76
CA LEU A 66 3.69 11.49 3.03
C LEU A 66 4.07 11.52 1.55
N ARG A 67 5.38 11.45 1.25
CA ARG A 67 5.90 11.35 -0.12
C ARG A 67 5.30 10.16 -0.86
N ASP A 68 5.40 8.97 -0.29
CA ASP A 68 4.90 7.73 -0.89
C ASP A 68 3.36 7.79 -1.08
N GLY A 69 2.63 8.37 -0.12
CA GLY A 69 1.20 8.63 -0.24
C GLY A 69 0.86 9.56 -1.41
N ILE A 70 1.57 10.69 -1.54
CA ILE A 70 1.37 11.67 -2.62
C ILE A 70 1.63 11.02 -3.99
N ILE A 71 2.71 10.23 -4.10
CA ILE A 71 3.04 9.48 -5.32
C ILE A 71 1.88 8.56 -5.72
N TYR A 72 1.32 7.83 -4.76
CA TYR A 72 0.20 6.93 -5.03
C TYR A 72 -1.06 7.69 -5.45
N SER A 73 -1.39 8.81 -4.79
CA SER A 73 -2.51 9.68 -5.19
C SER A 73 -2.38 10.19 -6.62
N LEU A 74 -1.20 10.70 -6.99
CA LEU A 74 -0.93 11.20 -8.34
C LEU A 74 -1.03 10.09 -9.39
N GLY A 75 -0.57 8.87 -9.06
CA GLY A 75 -0.74 7.68 -9.89
C GLY A 75 -2.22 7.34 -10.12
N LYS A 76 -3.02 7.29 -9.05
CA LYS A 76 -4.46 7.00 -9.11
C LYS A 76 -5.24 8.05 -9.91
N MET A 77 -4.83 9.31 -9.82
CA MET A 77 -5.35 10.41 -10.65
C MET A 77 -4.87 10.35 -12.11
N LYS A 78 -3.89 9.49 -12.41
CA LYS A 78 -3.24 9.37 -13.72
C LYS A 78 -2.64 10.69 -14.21
N SER A 79 -2.04 11.44 -13.28
CA SER A 79 -1.43 12.75 -13.53
C SER A 79 -0.33 12.65 -14.59
N ALA A 80 -0.59 13.16 -15.80
CA ALA A 80 0.40 13.14 -16.88
C ALA A 80 1.66 13.94 -16.51
N ALA A 81 1.49 15.04 -15.77
CA ALA A 81 2.59 15.89 -15.33
C ALA A 81 3.50 15.22 -14.28
N ALA A 82 2.96 14.32 -13.44
CA ALA A 82 3.74 13.60 -12.43
C ALA A 82 4.48 12.36 -12.98
N TYR A 83 4.09 11.85 -14.16
CA TYR A 83 4.53 10.54 -14.65
C TYR A 83 6.05 10.36 -14.67
N SER A 84 6.77 11.28 -15.30
CA SER A 84 8.23 11.18 -15.46
C SER A 84 8.93 11.13 -14.10
N ARG A 85 8.44 11.89 -13.13
CA ARG A 85 8.99 11.97 -11.78
C ARG A 85 8.71 10.72 -10.97
N ILE A 86 7.50 10.16 -11.06
CA ILE A 86 7.15 8.88 -10.45
C ILE A 86 7.99 7.74 -11.05
N ALA A 87 8.17 7.72 -12.37
CA ALA A 87 9.00 6.72 -13.04
C ALA A 87 10.46 6.79 -12.61
N GLU A 88 11.02 8.00 -12.47
CA GLU A 88 12.38 8.20 -11.96
C GLU A 88 12.54 7.66 -10.54
N ILE A 89 11.62 8.00 -9.62
CA ILE A 89 11.62 7.49 -8.24
C ILE A 89 11.51 5.96 -8.24
N ALA A 90 10.61 5.40 -9.03
CA ALA A 90 10.43 3.95 -9.14
C ALA A 90 11.71 3.25 -9.63
N HIS A 91 12.38 3.79 -10.66
CA HIS A 91 13.64 3.23 -11.18
C HIS A 91 14.82 3.36 -10.23
N ARG A 92 14.85 4.42 -9.42
CA ARG A 92 15.90 4.67 -8.44
C ARG A 92 15.72 3.81 -7.18
N GLU A 93 14.50 3.71 -6.67
CA GLU A 93 14.23 3.15 -5.34
C GLU A 93 13.64 1.73 -5.39
N GLY A 94 12.97 1.34 -6.47
CA GLY A 94 12.42 -0.01 -6.65
C GLY A 94 11.56 -0.46 -5.45
N ASP A 95 11.93 -1.59 -4.83
CA ASP A 95 11.22 -2.13 -3.66
C ASP A 95 11.37 -1.27 -2.39
N ALA A 96 12.27 -0.27 -2.36
CA ALA A 96 12.36 0.71 -1.26
C ALA A 96 11.24 1.77 -1.33
N CYS A 97 10.63 1.99 -2.50
CA CYS A 97 9.43 2.81 -2.67
C CYS A 97 8.38 2.06 -3.53
N PRO A 98 7.71 1.03 -2.97
CA PRO A 98 6.70 0.27 -3.70
C PRO A 98 5.56 1.16 -4.20
N ALA A 99 5.25 2.26 -3.51
CA ALA A 99 4.22 3.21 -3.91
C ALA A 99 4.48 3.81 -5.31
N ALA A 100 5.74 4.15 -5.63
CA ALA A 100 6.10 4.65 -6.96
C ALA A 100 5.94 3.58 -8.05
N VAL A 101 6.34 2.35 -7.74
CA VAL A 101 6.18 1.23 -8.67
C VAL A 101 4.70 0.89 -8.90
N LEU A 102 3.89 0.86 -7.85
CA LEU A 102 2.44 0.62 -7.96
C LEU A 102 1.72 1.78 -8.65
N ALA A 103 2.14 3.03 -8.41
CA ALA A 103 1.60 4.19 -9.11
C ALA A 103 1.80 4.10 -10.63
N LEU A 104 2.91 3.54 -11.11
CA LEU A 104 3.10 3.28 -12.55
C LEU A 104 2.02 2.33 -13.12
N ALA A 105 1.52 1.37 -12.34
CA ALA A 105 0.45 0.49 -12.81
C ALA A 105 -0.86 1.23 -13.06
N GLU A 106 -1.17 2.27 -12.27
CA GLU A 106 -2.41 3.05 -12.38
C GLU A 106 -2.53 3.79 -13.73
N TYR A 107 -1.41 4.23 -14.31
CA TYR A 107 -1.39 4.86 -15.63
C TYR A 107 -1.80 3.92 -16.76
N ALA A 108 -1.48 2.64 -16.61
CA ALA A 108 -1.75 1.59 -17.58
C ALA A 108 -1.22 1.84 -19.00
N THR A 109 -0.34 2.81 -19.29
CA THR A 109 0.14 3.09 -20.66
C THR A 109 1.21 2.11 -21.15
N PRO A 110 1.44 1.97 -22.48
CA PRO A 110 2.55 1.16 -23.00
C PRO A 110 3.92 1.55 -22.41
N GLN A 111 4.12 2.85 -22.16
CA GLN A 111 5.33 3.34 -21.53
C GLN A 111 5.45 2.85 -20.08
N SER A 112 4.38 2.95 -19.28
CA SER A 112 4.39 2.43 -17.90
C SER A 112 4.56 0.91 -17.83
N GLU A 113 4.04 0.17 -18.81
CA GLU A 113 4.30 -1.27 -18.90
C GLU A 113 5.78 -1.56 -19.20
N LYS A 114 6.39 -0.80 -20.11
CA LYS A 114 7.82 -0.91 -20.41
C LYS A 114 8.68 -0.63 -19.17
N ASP A 115 8.35 0.43 -18.43
CA ASP A 115 9.07 0.82 -17.21
C ASP A 115 8.94 -0.25 -16.12
N LEU A 116 7.72 -0.78 -15.94
CA LEU A 116 7.47 -1.89 -15.02
C LEU A 116 8.17 -3.20 -15.44
N ARG A 117 8.22 -3.52 -16.73
CA ARG A 117 9.00 -4.66 -17.25
C ARG A 117 10.48 -4.50 -17.00
N ALA A 118 11.03 -3.30 -17.19
CA ALA A 118 12.43 -3.01 -16.91
C ALA A 118 12.76 -3.15 -15.42
N LEU A 119 11.86 -2.71 -14.53
CA LEU A 119 11.99 -2.91 -13.09
C LEU A 119 11.87 -4.39 -12.69
N ALA A 120 10.91 -5.13 -13.25
CA ALA A 120 10.73 -6.54 -12.99
C ALA A 120 11.94 -7.38 -13.45
N ALA A 121 12.58 -6.99 -14.56
CA ALA A 121 13.83 -7.60 -15.05
C ALA A 121 15.01 -7.39 -14.08
N LYS A 122 14.98 -6.31 -13.28
CA LYS A 122 15.91 -6.07 -12.16
C LYS A 122 15.47 -6.77 -10.86
N ASN A 123 14.58 -7.75 -10.95
CA ASN A 123 14.02 -8.51 -9.83
C ASN A 123 13.18 -7.70 -8.81
N CYS A 124 12.70 -6.50 -9.17
CA CYS A 124 11.80 -5.74 -8.30
C CYS A 124 10.47 -6.50 -8.10
N ALA A 125 10.14 -6.84 -6.85
CA ALA A 125 8.93 -7.57 -6.49
C ALA A 125 7.67 -6.71 -6.70
N ALA A 126 7.72 -5.43 -6.32
CA ALA A 126 6.64 -4.49 -6.56
C ALA A 126 6.33 -4.34 -8.05
N ALA A 127 7.33 -4.45 -8.93
CA ALA A 127 7.13 -4.32 -10.38
C ALA A 127 6.50 -5.56 -11.01
N LYS A 128 6.91 -6.75 -10.57
CA LYS A 128 6.24 -8.01 -10.95
C LYS A 128 4.75 -7.97 -10.56
N THR A 129 4.45 -7.38 -9.41
CA THR A 129 3.08 -7.13 -8.93
C THR A 129 2.35 -6.12 -9.80
N ALA A 130 2.97 -4.97 -10.04
CA ALA A 130 2.40 -3.88 -10.82
C ALA A 130 2.05 -4.34 -12.24
N LEU A 131 2.89 -5.14 -12.90
CA LEU A 131 2.58 -5.76 -14.20
C LEU A 131 1.37 -6.71 -14.16
N TRP A 132 1.13 -7.31 -13.00
CA TRP A 132 -0.05 -8.13 -12.78
C TRP A 132 -1.31 -7.25 -12.68
N LEU A 133 -1.23 -6.14 -11.93
CA LEU A 133 -2.31 -5.16 -11.76
C LEU A 133 -2.64 -4.38 -13.05
N GLN A 134 -1.64 -4.04 -13.84
CA GLN A 134 -1.75 -3.18 -15.02
C GLN A 134 -2.41 -3.85 -16.23
N THR A 135 -2.69 -5.15 -16.15
CA THR A 135 -3.13 -5.91 -17.32
C THR A 135 -4.48 -5.42 -17.80
N ARG A 136 -4.45 -4.65 -18.89
CA ARG A 136 -5.67 -4.13 -19.51
C ARG A 136 -6.55 -5.29 -19.99
N PRO A 137 -7.87 -5.10 -20.03
CA PRO A 137 -8.71 -5.83 -20.95
C PRO A 137 -8.10 -5.72 -22.35
N GLN A 138 -7.71 -6.85 -22.94
CA GLN A 138 -7.26 -6.82 -24.32
C GLN A 138 -8.47 -6.51 -25.21
N PRO A 139 -8.32 -5.64 -26.23
CA PRO A 139 -9.36 -5.46 -27.24
C PRO A 139 -9.76 -6.82 -27.82
N GLY A 140 -11.04 -7.19 -27.72
CA GLY A 140 -11.56 -8.49 -28.15
C GLY A 140 -11.83 -9.51 -27.02
N PHE A 141 -11.51 -9.19 -25.76
CA PHE A 141 -12.17 -9.85 -24.63
C PHE A 141 -13.49 -9.13 -24.38
N GLU A 142 -14.55 -9.68 -24.97
CA GLU A 142 -15.94 -9.24 -24.82
C GLU A 142 -16.30 -9.03 -23.34
N GLU A 143 -17.22 -8.10 -23.06
CA GLU A 143 -17.82 -8.00 -21.74
C GLU A 143 -18.37 -9.37 -21.36
N PHE A 144 -17.71 -10.03 -20.42
CA PHE A 144 -18.18 -11.29 -19.91
C PHE A 144 -19.48 -11.04 -19.14
N ASP A 145 -20.56 -11.63 -19.63
CA ASP A 145 -21.86 -11.60 -19.01
C ASP A 145 -22.06 -12.79 -18.05
N GLU A 146 -23.23 -12.86 -17.41
CA GLU A 146 -23.53 -13.96 -16.50
C GLU A 146 -23.52 -15.33 -17.21
N ALA A 147 -23.88 -15.38 -18.50
CA ALA A 147 -23.89 -16.62 -19.28
C ALA A 147 -22.47 -17.16 -19.51
N PHE A 148 -21.52 -16.29 -19.86
CA PHE A 148 -20.11 -16.68 -19.96
C PHE A 148 -19.58 -17.28 -18.65
N PHE A 149 -19.91 -16.65 -17.52
CA PHE A 149 -19.41 -17.10 -16.22
C PHE A 149 -20.03 -18.43 -15.76
N ALA A 150 -21.20 -18.81 -16.28
CA ALA A 150 -21.81 -20.12 -16.01
C ALA A 150 -20.92 -21.28 -16.50
N ASP A 151 -20.23 -21.09 -17.63
CA ASP A 151 -19.36 -22.09 -18.24
C ASP A 151 -17.88 -21.91 -17.86
N PHE A 152 -17.55 -20.96 -16.99
CA PHE A 152 -16.16 -20.62 -16.63
C PHE A 152 -15.34 -21.82 -16.17
N ASP A 153 -15.98 -22.77 -15.50
CA ASP A 153 -15.32 -23.95 -14.97
C ASP A 153 -14.85 -24.95 -16.03
N SER A 154 -15.40 -24.88 -17.25
CA SER A 154 -14.97 -25.68 -18.41
C SER A 154 -13.61 -25.26 -18.97
N LEU A 155 -13.15 -24.06 -18.62
CA LEU A 155 -11.88 -23.52 -19.09
C LEU A 155 -10.69 -24.16 -18.38
N ASP A 156 -9.53 -24.20 -19.05
CA ASP A 156 -8.28 -24.57 -18.40
C ASP A 156 -7.81 -23.48 -17.42
N ASP A 157 -6.99 -23.86 -16.43
CA ASP A 157 -6.54 -22.96 -15.38
C ASP A 157 -5.77 -21.73 -15.87
N ARG A 158 -5.07 -21.82 -17.02
CA ARG A 158 -4.34 -20.67 -17.57
C ARG A 158 -5.33 -19.67 -18.16
N ARG A 159 -6.37 -20.15 -18.87
CA ARG A 159 -7.47 -19.31 -19.35
C ARG A 159 -8.24 -18.68 -18.20
N LYS A 160 -8.58 -19.44 -17.16
CA LYS A 160 -9.24 -18.92 -15.94
C LYS A 160 -8.44 -17.79 -15.30
N ALA A 161 -7.15 -18.01 -15.05
CA ALA A 161 -6.28 -16.99 -14.48
C ALA A 161 -6.15 -15.76 -15.38
N ARG A 162 -6.09 -15.95 -16.71
CA ARG A 162 -6.06 -14.84 -17.66
C ARG A 162 -7.34 -14.02 -17.62
N ILE A 163 -8.51 -14.65 -17.50
CA ILE A 163 -9.79 -13.93 -17.43
C ILE A 163 -9.87 -13.06 -16.19
N PHE A 164 -9.52 -13.58 -15.01
CA PHE A 164 -9.46 -12.75 -13.79
C PHE A 164 -8.53 -11.54 -13.95
N ARG A 165 -7.44 -11.72 -14.69
CA ARG A 165 -6.46 -10.69 -14.98
C ARG A 165 -6.95 -9.63 -15.96
N VAL A 166 -7.78 -9.97 -16.96
CA VAL A 166 -8.15 -9.07 -18.07
C VAL A 166 -9.62 -8.66 -18.11
N ALA A 167 -10.52 -9.27 -17.35
CA ALA A 167 -11.95 -8.96 -17.39
C ALA A 167 -12.22 -7.48 -17.06
N ALA A 168 -13.06 -6.80 -17.83
CA ALA A 168 -13.47 -5.44 -17.53
C ALA A 168 -14.22 -5.38 -16.18
N GLU A 169 -14.13 -4.23 -15.50
CA GLU A 169 -14.89 -4.02 -14.27
C GLU A 169 -16.35 -3.72 -14.61
N ASN A 170 -17.23 -4.71 -14.39
CA ASN A 170 -18.69 -4.58 -14.49
C ASN A 170 -19.37 -5.35 -13.33
N GLU A 171 -20.67 -5.14 -13.13
CA GLU A 171 -21.41 -5.79 -12.03
C GLU A 171 -21.40 -7.32 -12.12
N ALA A 172 -21.48 -7.89 -13.32
CA ALA A 172 -21.43 -9.33 -13.54
C ALA A 172 -20.09 -9.92 -13.06
N PHE A 173 -18.98 -9.31 -13.43
CA PHE A 173 -17.64 -9.74 -13.02
C PHE A 173 -17.38 -9.51 -11.54
N LYS A 174 -17.88 -8.41 -10.95
CA LYS A 174 -17.82 -8.20 -9.49
C LYS A 174 -18.53 -9.31 -8.73
N LYS A 175 -19.78 -9.61 -9.12
CA LYS A 175 -20.58 -10.69 -8.54
C LYS A 175 -19.89 -12.05 -8.71
N PHE A 176 -19.41 -12.34 -9.91
CA PHE A 176 -18.67 -13.56 -10.21
C PHE A 176 -17.40 -13.68 -9.37
N ALA A 177 -16.54 -12.66 -9.36
CA ALA A 177 -15.28 -12.67 -8.61
C ALA A 177 -15.49 -12.84 -7.10
N MET A 178 -16.60 -12.36 -6.54
CA MET A 178 -16.93 -12.59 -5.13
C MET A 178 -17.42 -14.03 -4.85
N GLN A 179 -18.23 -14.57 -5.75
CA GLN A 179 -18.90 -15.86 -5.56
C GLN A 179 -18.05 -17.06 -5.98
N TYR A 180 -17.20 -16.90 -6.99
CA TYR A 180 -16.41 -17.99 -7.54
C TYR A 180 -15.52 -18.62 -6.46
N ARG A 181 -15.49 -19.95 -6.44
CA ARG A 181 -14.64 -20.74 -5.56
C ARG A 181 -13.57 -21.42 -6.42
N PRO A 182 -12.32 -20.95 -6.35
CA PRO A 182 -11.26 -21.49 -7.17
C PRO A 182 -10.94 -22.93 -6.75
N LYS A 183 -10.60 -23.79 -7.72
CA LYS A 183 -10.26 -25.21 -7.48
C LYS A 183 -8.77 -25.45 -7.28
N ASN A 184 -7.95 -24.42 -7.50
CA ASN A 184 -6.50 -24.49 -7.36
C ASN A 184 -5.91 -23.11 -7.05
N GLU A 185 -4.66 -23.15 -6.59
CA GLU A 185 -3.91 -21.99 -6.09
C GLU A 185 -3.68 -20.91 -7.16
N ARG A 186 -3.43 -21.31 -8.42
CA ARG A 186 -3.20 -20.35 -9.52
C ARG A 186 -4.43 -19.49 -9.75
N VAL A 187 -5.61 -20.12 -9.80
CA VAL A 187 -6.87 -19.41 -10.01
C VAL A 187 -7.23 -18.58 -8.77
N ALA A 188 -6.92 -19.06 -7.56
CA ALA A 188 -7.12 -18.31 -6.32
C ALA A 188 -6.27 -17.05 -6.24
N ALA A 189 -4.99 -17.13 -6.59
CA ALA A 189 -4.11 -15.96 -6.68
C ALA A 189 -4.64 -14.97 -7.72
N ALA A 190 -5.04 -15.45 -8.90
CA ALA A 190 -5.58 -14.58 -9.94
C ALA A 190 -6.88 -13.89 -9.53
N GLN A 191 -7.79 -14.62 -8.89
CA GLN A 191 -9.01 -14.07 -8.32
C GLN A 191 -8.70 -13.03 -7.24
N SER A 192 -7.73 -13.27 -6.36
CA SER A 192 -7.37 -12.32 -5.31
C SER A 192 -6.87 -10.98 -5.84
N PHE A 193 -6.03 -11.00 -6.88
CA PHE A 193 -5.61 -9.76 -7.53
C PHE A 193 -6.75 -9.10 -8.32
N ALA A 194 -7.68 -9.88 -8.90
CA ALA A 194 -8.89 -9.31 -9.47
C ALA A 194 -9.75 -8.61 -8.41
N LEU A 195 -9.92 -9.23 -7.24
CA LEU A 195 -10.62 -8.64 -6.10
C LEU A 195 -9.93 -7.38 -5.58
N ALA A 196 -8.59 -7.33 -5.64
CA ALA A 196 -7.81 -6.17 -5.21
C ALA A 196 -8.04 -4.94 -6.11
N ARG A 197 -8.20 -5.14 -7.42
CA ARG A 197 -8.46 -4.03 -8.37
C ARG A 197 -9.91 -3.54 -8.40
N LEU A 198 -10.87 -4.43 -8.11
CA LEU A 198 -12.30 -4.12 -8.22
C LEU A 198 -12.78 -3.19 -7.10
N ASP A 199 -13.71 -2.30 -7.43
CA ASP A 199 -14.30 -1.39 -6.43
C ASP A 199 -15.46 -2.05 -5.70
N PHE A 200 -15.19 -2.55 -4.50
CA PHE A 200 -16.21 -3.03 -3.56
C PHE A 200 -16.45 -2.01 -2.45
N LYS A 201 -17.71 -1.84 -2.05
CA LYS A 201 -18.04 -1.06 -0.86
C LYS A 201 -17.47 -1.76 0.38
N ASN A 202 -17.07 -0.98 1.37
CA ASN A 202 -16.77 -1.45 2.73
C ASN A 202 -15.68 -2.54 2.88
N GLY A 203 -14.78 -2.73 1.90
CA GLY A 203 -13.63 -3.64 2.03
C GLY A 203 -13.94 -5.13 1.82
N GLU A 204 -15.12 -5.48 1.28
CA GLU A 204 -15.54 -6.88 1.05
C GLU A 204 -14.55 -7.70 0.20
N GLY A 205 -13.91 -7.05 -0.79
CA GLY A 205 -12.88 -7.68 -1.61
C GLY A 205 -11.68 -8.13 -0.77
N ALA A 206 -11.24 -7.31 0.19
CA ALA A 206 -10.16 -7.66 1.11
C ALA A 206 -10.55 -8.85 2.02
N GLU A 207 -11.78 -8.87 2.52
CA GLU A 207 -12.30 -10.00 3.32
C GLU A 207 -12.37 -11.30 2.50
N LYS A 208 -12.74 -11.24 1.21
CA LYS A 208 -12.70 -12.41 0.32
C LYS A 208 -11.28 -12.89 0.06
N ILE A 209 -10.32 -11.99 -0.17
CA ILE A 209 -8.89 -12.35 -0.32
C ILE A 209 -8.39 -13.06 0.94
N ALA A 210 -8.73 -12.56 2.13
CA ALA A 210 -8.36 -13.19 3.39
C ALA A 210 -8.88 -14.62 3.51
N ARG A 211 -10.14 -14.88 3.13
CA ARG A 211 -10.71 -16.24 3.10
C ARG A 211 -9.99 -17.15 2.09
N LEU A 212 -9.66 -16.64 0.90
CA LEU A 212 -8.91 -17.41 -0.10
C LEU A 212 -7.53 -17.82 0.42
N ALA A 213 -6.86 -16.98 1.22
CA ALA A 213 -5.57 -17.32 1.81
C ALA A 213 -5.63 -18.42 2.87
N GLU A 214 -6.78 -18.63 3.51
CA GLU A 214 -6.99 -19.76 4.41
C GLU A 214 -7.16 -21.07 3.63
N GLU A 215 -7.86 -21.03 2.49
CA GLU A 215 -8.06 -22.19 1.61
C GLU A 215 -6.78 -22.55 0.82
N PHE A 216 -5.91 -21.58 0.51
CA PHE A 216 -4.74 -21.75 -0.37
C PHE A 216 -3.42 -21.23 0.26
N PRO A 217 -2.92 -21.86 1.33
CA PRO A 217 -1.80 -21.33 2.12
C PRO A 217 -0.44 -21.29 1.40
N LYS A 218 -0.26 -22.02 0.29
CA LYS A 218 1.03 -22.11 -0.41
C LYS A 218 1.38 -20.85 -1.23
N HIS A 219 0.40 -20.03 -1.59
CA HIS A 219 0.59 -18.76 -2.32
C HIS A 219 0.51 -17.55 -1.37
N PHE A 220 1.09 -17.73 -0.18
CA PHE A 220 1.02 -16.77 0.91
C PHE A 220 1.48 -15.36 0.50
N GLU A 221 2.59 -15.26 -0.23
CA GLU A 221 3.17 -13.97 -0.63
C GLU A 221 2.27 -13.23 -1.63
N GLU A 222 1.77 -13.94 -2.64
CA GLU A 222 0.87 -13.38 -3.65
C GLU A 222 -0.45 -12.89 -3.03
N LEU A 223 -0.98 -13.63 -2.06
CA LEU A 223 -2.24 -13.28 -1.40
C LEU A 223 -2.06 -12.13 -0.40
N ALA A 224 -0.93 -12.08 0.33
CA ALA A 224 -0.59 -10.95 1.20
C ALA A 224 -0.46 -9.65 0.39
N LEU A 225 0.16 -9.77 -0.79
CA LEU A 225 0.33 -8.69 -1.73
C LEU A 225 -0.99 -8.21 -2.34
N ALA A 226 -1.84 -9.14 -2.80
CA ALA A 226 -3.18 -8.81 -3.28
C ALA A 226 -3.98 -8.06 -2.19
N LEU A 227 -3.95 -8.56 -0.95
CA LEU A 227 -4.59 -7.91 0.19
C LEU A 227 -4.02 -6.51 0.46
N ALA A 228 -2.70 -6.34 0.41
CA ALA A 228 -2.04 -5.05 0.61
C ALA A 228 -2.45 -4.01 -0.44
N THR A 229 -2.74 -4.45 -1.68
CA THR A 229 -3.14 -3.60 -2.80
C THR A 229 -4.64 -3.41 -2.94
N ALA A 230 -5.45 -4.16 -2.19
CA ALA A 230 -6.90 -4.05 -2.26
C ALA A 230 -7.40 -2.65 -1.83
N ARG A 231 -8.61 -2.28 -2.25
CA ARG A 231 -9.28 -1.06 -1.78
C ARG A 231 -9.80 -1.23 -0.36
N ASN A 232 -9.52 -0.24 0.50
CA ASN A 232 -9.93 -0.20 1.91
C ASN A 232 -9.60 -1.49 2.73
N PRO A 233 -8.37 -2.04 2.69
CA PRO A 233 -8.05 -3.32 3.33
C PRO A 233 -7.76 -3.19 4.82
N GLU A 234 -7.68 -1.97 5.37
CA GLU A 234 -7.14 -1.67 6.70
C GLU A 234 -7.85 -2.46 7.79
N LYS A 235 -9.20 -2.49 7.77
CA LYS A 235 -10.00 -3.24 8.75
C LYS A 235 -9.68 -4.73 8.74
N THR A 236 -9.55 -5.32 7.55
CA THR A 236 -9.22 -6.74 7.37
C THR A 236 -7.80 -7.03 7.83
N ILE A 237 -6.83 -6.18 7.45
CA ILE A 237 -5.43 -6.31 7.88
C ILE A 237 -5.35 -6.27 9.42
N ILE A 238 -5.99 -5.29 10.06
CA ILE A 238 -6.01 -5.16 11.53
C ILE A 238 -6.63 -6.41 12.18
N GLY A 239 -7.77 -6.89 11.67
CA GLY A 239 -8.42 -8.11 12.18
C GLY A 239 -7.49 -9.32 12.12
N LEU A 240 -6.87 -9.56 10.98
CA LEU A 240 -5.91 -10.65 10.78
C LEU A 240 -4.69 -10.53 11.71
N VAL A 241 -4.18 -9.32 11.93
CA VAL A 241 -3.08 -9.08 12.88
C VAL A 241 -3.51 -9.42 14.30
N LYS A 242 -4.70 -9.01 14.74
CA LYS A 242 -5.22 -9.36 16.08
C LYS A 242 -5.35 -10.87 16.26
N GLU A 243 -5.78 -11.57 15.22
CA GLU A 243 -5.88 -13.03 15.13
C GLU A 243 -4.53 -13.75 14.95
N ARG A 244 -3.41 -13.01 14.86
CA ARG A 244 -2.04 -13.55 14.68
C ARG A 244 -1.85 -14.32 13.38
N LYS A 245 -2.60 -13.94 12.35
CA LYS A 245 -2.47 -14.49 11.02
C LYS A 245 -1.33 -13.79 10.29
N ARG A 246 -0.33 -14.58 9.87
CA ARG A 246 0.86 -14.12 9.12
C ARG A 246 0.50 -13.23 7.93
N LEU A 247 -0.65 -13.50 7.30
CA LEU A 247 -1.15 -12.76 6.14
C LEU A 247 -1.36 -11.29 6.46
N GLY A 248 -1.97 -10.98 7.62
CA GLY A 248 -2.21 -9.61 8.06
C GLY A 248 -0.92 -8.85 8.30
N ALA A 249 0.05 -9.46 9.00
CA ALA A 249 1.36 -8.84 9.22
C ALA A 249 2.13 -8.60 7.92
N ARG A 250 2.13 -9.58 7.01
CA ARG A 250 2.81 -9.44 5.71
C ARG A 250 2.13 -8.37 4.83
N ALA A 251 0.80 -8.33 4.78
CA ALA A 251 0.09 -7.29 4.06
C ALA A 251 0.32 -5.89 4.67
N ALA A 252 0.33 -5.80 6.01
CA ALA A 252 0.66 -4.55 6.72
C ALA A 252 2.08 -4.07 6.39
N GLN A 253 3.05 -4.99 6.32
CA GLN A 253 4.42 -4.71 5.92
C GLN A 253 4.49 -4.16 4.49
N ILE A 254 3.88 -4.86 3.53
CA ILE A 254 3.91 -4.48 2.10
C ILE A 254 3.26 -3.11 1.88
N ARG A 255 2.11 -2.85 2.51
CA ARG A 255 1.37 -1.58 2.39
C ARG A 255 1.95 -0.45 3.24
N ARG A 256 2.77 -0.76 4.26
CA ARG A 256 3.11 0.14 5.37
C ARG A 256 1.87 0.67 6.10
N CYS A 257 0.94 -0.23 6.43
CA CYS A 257 -0.35 0.10 7.05
C CYS A 257 -0.17 0.59 8.51
N SER A 258 -0.18 1.91 8.73
CA SER A 258 -0.10 2.52 10.06
C SER A 258 -1.26 2.19 10.97
N GLU A 259 -2.43 1.94 10.39
CA GLU A 259 -3.64 1.62 11.13
C GLU A 259 -3.47 0.30 11.90
N ALA A 260 -2.60 -0.59 11.39
CA ALA A 260 -2.24 -1.86 12.03
C ALA A 260 -1.17 -1.72 13.12
N GLU A 261 -0.51 -0.56 13.27
CA GLU A 261 0.61 -0.36 14.20
C GLU A 261 0.26 -0.78 15.63
N ALA A 262 -0.89 -0.32 16.15
CA ALA A 262 -1.30 -0.63 17.51
C ALA A 262 -1.51 -2.14 17.74
N ALA A 263 -2.13 -2.82 16.76
CA ALA A 263 -2.36 -4.25 16.82
C ALA A 263 -1.05 -5.05 16.70
N LEU A 264 -0.09 -4.58 15.89
CA LEU A 264 1.23 -5.20 15.77
C LEU A 264 2.07 -5.05 17.05
N LEU A 265 1.99 -3.89 17.72
CA LEU A 265 2.68 -3.65 19.00
C LEU A 265 2.14 -4.54 20.12
N GLU A 266 0.81 -4.56 20.27
CA GLU A 266 0.14 -5.48 21.19
C GLU A 266 0.55 -6.92 20.86
N ALA A 267 0.63 -7.24 19.56
CA ALA A 267 0.97 -8.56 19.15
C ALA A 267 2.39 -9.01 19.50
N ARG A 268 3.36 -8.11 19.36
CA ARG A 268 4.77 -8.45 19.58
C ARG A 268 5.19 -8.36 21.05
N PHE A 269 4.70 -7.37 21.78
CA PHE A 269 5.26 -7.00 23.08
C PHE A 269 4.32 -7.27 24.27
N GLU A 270 3.02 -7.38 24.04
CA GLU A 270 2.03 -7.58 25.12
C GLU A 270 1.55 -9.04 25.17
N SER A 271 1.36 -9.68 24.02
CA SER A 271 0.97 -11.09 23.93
C SER A 271 1.76 -11.83 22.84
N PRO A 272 3.07 -12.06 23.05
CA PRO A 272 3.96 -12.63 22.04
C PRO A 272 3.57 -14.05 21.65
N ASN A 273 3.77 -14.37 20.37
CA ASN A 273 3.59 -15.71 19.81
C ASN A 273 4.78 -16.01 18.89
N SER A 274 5.61 -16.97 19.28
CA SER A 274 6.87 -17.27 18.58
C SER A 274 6.71 -17.58 17.07
N LYS A 275 5.54 -18.07 16.62
CA LYS A 275 5.26 -18.35 15.21
C LYS A 275 4.86 -17.12 14.40
N PHE A 276 4.58 -16.00 15.07
CA PHE A 276 4.10 -14.73 14.51
C PHE A 276 5.06 -13.56 14.79
N ASP A 277 5.84 -13.62 15.87
CA ASP A 277 6.68 -12.52 16.37
C ASP A 277 7.63 -11.95 15.30
N LYS A 278 8.23 -12.82 14.49
CA LYS A 278 9.09 -12.38 13.38
C LYS A 278 8.31 -11.55 12.35
N PHE A 279 7.11 -11.98 11.96
CA PHE A 279 6.27 -11.24 11.02
C PHE A 279 5.80 -9.91 11.61
N ALA A 280 5.48 -9.89 12.91
CA ALA A 280 5.10 -8.66 13.60
C ALA A 280 6.27 -7.66 13.65
N ALA A 281 7.49 -8.13 13.94
CA ALA A 281 8.69 -7.29 13.96
C ALA A 281 9.02 -6.72 12.56
N ASP A 282 9.00 -7.57 11.53
CA ASP A 282 9.25 -7.15 10.15
C ASP A 282 8.21 -6.13 9.66
N ALA A 283 6.94 -6.31 10.04
CA ALA A 283 5.88 -5.34 9.75
C ALA A 283 6.07 -4.02 10.49
N LEU A 284 6.38 -4.06 11.80
CA LEU A 284 6.64 -2.87 12.61
C LEU A 284 7.82 -2.05 12.08
N GLN A 285 8.89 -2.69 11.60
CA GLN A 285 10.00 -1.96 10.96
C GLN A 285 9.54 -1.09 9.77
N ASN A 286 8.42 -1.45 9.13
CA ASN A 286 7.90 -0.75 7.95
C ASN A 286 6.77 0.23 8.25
N CYS A 287 5.98 0.02 9.31
CA CYS A 287 4.81 0.85 9.62
C CYS A 287 4.86 1.58 10.97
N ALA A 288 5.85 1.32 11.82
CA ALA A 288 5.97 1.98 13.13
C ALA A 288 6.22 3.49 12.98
N SER A 289 5.56 4.27 13.84
CA SER A 289 5.70 5.72 13.99
C SER A 289 5.44 6.11 15.46
N ASP A 290 4.56 7.08 15.71
CA ASP A 290 4.35 7.73 17.01
C ASP A 290 3.95 6.74 18.10
N LYS A 291 2.99 5.84 17.85
CA LYS A 291 2.50 4.91 18.90
C LYS A 291 3.58 3.92 19.33
N THR A 292 4.42 3.51 18.38
CA THR A 292 5.57 2.65 18.68
C THR A 292 6.54 3.36 19.59
N LEU A 293 6.87 4.62 19.31
CA LEU A 293 7.75 5.41 20.15
C LEU A 293 7.16 5.62 21.55
N GLU A 294 5.89 6.01 21.63
CA GLU A 294 5.14 6.23 22.88
C GLU A 294 5.12 4.97 23.76
N LYS A 295 4.92 3.78 23.16
CA LYS A 295 4.85 2.53 23.91
C LYS A 295 6.22 1.96 24.28
N LEU A 296 7.19 1.97 23.36
CA LEU A 296 8.44 1.25 23.55
C LEU A 296 9.53 2.07 24.23
N CYS A 297 9.65 3.38 23.97
CA CYS A 297 10.74 4.18 24.55
C CYS A 297 10.71 4.21 26.10
N PRO A 298 9.54 4.38 26.77
CA PRO A 298 9.48 4.36 28.24
C PRO A 298 9.82 2.99 28.84
N ARG A 299 9.66 1.91 28.08
CA ARG A 299 9.84 0.52 28.53
C ARG A 299 11.09 -0.12 27.94
N PHE A 300 11.96 0.65 27.30
CA PHE A 300 13.09 0.11 26.52
C PHE A 300 14.01 -0.78 27.36
N ALA A 301 14.30 -0.40 28.61
CA ALA A 301 15.11 -1.20 29.53
C ALA A 301 14.44 -2.50 30.02
N GLN A 302 13.15 -2.69 29.75
CA GLN A 302 12.40 -3.91 30.09
C GLN A 302 12.33 -4.90 28.92
N ILE A 303 12.84 -4.51 27.73
CA ILE A 303 12.88 -5.38 26.56
C ILE A 303 13.87 -6.51 26.84
N LYS A 304 13.54 -7.72 26.44
CA LYS A 304 14.46 -8.85 26.61
C LYS A 304 15.68 -8.66 25.73
N ASN A 305 16.87 -9.02 26.22
CA ASN A 305 18.11 -8.94 25.43
C ASN A 305 18.03 -9.67 24.08
N SER A 306 17.24 -10.76 23.98
CA SER A 306 16.99 -11.47 22.72
C SER A 306 16.22 -10.64 21.68
N ASP A 307 15.38 -9.71 22.13
CA ASP A 307 14.50 -8.88 21.30
C ASP A 307 15.10 -7.49 21.02
N LEU A 308 16.17 -7.14 21.73
CA LEU A 308 16.83 -5.83 21.66
C LEU A 308 17.29 -5.47 20.23
N PRO A 309 17.89 -6.35 19.41
CA PRO A 309 18.28 -6.01 18.04
C PRO A 309 17.09 -5.58 17.16
N ASP A 310 15.95 -6.24 17.29
CA ASP A 310 14.74 -5.91 16.53
C ASP A 310 14.11 -4.62 17.05
N ALA A 311 14.06 -4.45 18.38
CA ALA A 311 13.56 -3.22 19.01
C ALA A 311 14.36 -1.99 18.55
N VAL A 312 15.69 -2.10 18.45
CA VAL A 312 16.55 -1.01 17.94
C VAL A 312 16.20 -0.65 16.51
N LYS A 313 16.02 -1.64 15.62
CA LYS A 313 15.64 -1.38 14.21
C LYS A 313 14.27 -0.72 14.12
N ILE A 314 13.28 -1.28 14.82
CA ILE A 314 11.90 -0.78 14.85
C ILE A 314 11.87 0.67 15.34
N LEU A 315 12.55 0.98 16.46
CA LEU A 315 12.59 2.34 17.02
C LEU A 315 13.33 3.31 16.12
N SER A 316 14.47 2.91 15.54
CA SER A 316 15.25 3.77 14.65
C SER A 316 14.46 4.13 13.39
N ASP A 317 13.74 3.17 12.80
CA ASP A 317 12.90 3.44 11.64
C ASP A 317 11.60 4.18 12.01
N ALA A 318 11.06 3.95 13.21
CA ALA A 318 9.94 4.72 13.74
C ALA A 318 10.30 6.19 13.94
N MET A 319 11.48 6.50 14.48
CA MET A 319 11.95 7.88 14.66
C MET A 319 12.06 8.65 13.35
N LYS A 320 12.42 7.99 12.24
CA LYS A 320 12.44 8.63 10.91
C LYS A 320 11.04 9.00 10.39
N ARG A 321 9.98 8.35 10.89
CA ARG A 321 8.59 8.48 10.45
C ARG A 321 7.67 9.17 11.46
N ALA A 322 8.16 9.41 12.67
CA ALA A 322 7.37 9.99 13.73
C ALA A 322 7.27 11.51 13.60
N SER A 323 6.25 12.10 14.20
CA SER A 323 6.15 13.56 14.35
C SER A 323 7.29 14.10 15.23
N ASP A 324 7.70 15.35 15.02
CA ASP A 324 8.79 15.95 15.81
C ASP A 324 8.45 16.03 17.31
N ALA A 325 7.16 16.23 17.64
CA ALA A 325 6.67 16.17 19.00
C ALA A 325 6.86 14.77 19.62
N ALA A 326 6.51 13.72 18.88
CA ALA A 326 6.72 12.34 19.29
C ALA A 326 8.22 12.01 19.42
N LYS A 327 9.08 12.47 18.51
CA LYS A 327 10.54 12.27 18.58
C LYS A 327 11.13 12.90 19.83
N ASN A 328 10.80 14.15 20.14
CA ASN A 328 11.32 14.85 21.32
C ASN A 328 10.88 14.14 22.61
N SER A 329 9.59 13.82 22.71
CA SER A 329 9.04 13.06 23.84
C SER A 329 9.69 11.68 23.98
N ALA A 330 9.90 10.98 22.86
CA ALA A 330 10.52 9.67 22.81
C ALA A 330 12.00 9.70 23.20
N ALA A 331 12.75 10.71 22.77
CA ALA A 331 14.16 10.87 23.12
C ALA A 331 14.33 11.07 24.63
N ASP A 332 13.47 11.88 25.26
CA ASP A 332 13.47 12.08 26.71
C ASP A 332 13.04 10.83 27.47
N ALA A 333 12.00 10.14 26.99
CA ALA A 333 11.54 8.88 27.57
C ALA A 333 12.61 7.78 27.48
N LEU A 334 13.31 7.70 26.34
CA LEU A 334 14.40 6.77 26.12
C LEU A 334 15.56 7.07 27.08
N LYS A 335 16.01 8.34 27.16
CA LYS A 335 17.05 8.78 28.13
C LYS A 335 16.72 8.35 29.55
N LYS A 336 15.48 8.55 29.99
CA LYS A 336 15.04 8.15 31.33
C LYS A 336 15.03 6.63 31.52
N SER A 337 14.60 5.88 30.51
CA SER A 337 14.43 4.43 30.64
C SER A 337 15.76 3.68 30.76
N PHE A 338 16.86 4.16 30.14
CA PHE A 338 18.15 3.46 30.19
C PHE A 338 19.14 3.92 31.28
N GLN A 339 18.82 4.95 32.08
CA GLN A 339 19.70 5.45 33.15
C GLN A 339 20.17 4.36 34.13
N ASN A 340 19.30 3.38 34.40
CA ASN A 340 19.58 2.25 35.29
C ASN A 340 19.58 0.90 34.56
N ALA A 341 19.65 0.89 33.23
CA ALA A 341 19.65 -0.33 32.45
C ALA A 341 21.04 -0.97 32.36
N ASP A 342 21.07 -2.23 31.94
CA ASP A 342 22.31 -2.93 31.63
C ASP A 342 23.09 -2.24 30.49
N GLU A 343 24.37 -2.60 30.35
CA GLU A 343 25.26 -1.98 29.38
C GLU A 343 24.78 -2.16 27.92
N ALA A 344 24.13 -3.29 27.62
CA ALA A 344 23.64 -3.57 26.28
C ALA A 344 22.50 -2.62 25.89
N HIS A 345 21.54 -2.42 26.79
CA HIS A 345 20.44 -1.47 26.60
C HIS A 345 20.94 -0.02 26.53
N ARG A 346 21.91 0.36 27.36
CA ARG A 346 22.48 1.71 27.32
C ARG A 346 23.13 2.01 25.96
N LYS A 347 24.03 1.14 25.49
CA LYS A 347 24.68 1.28 24.18
C LYS A 347 23.67 1.29 23.03
N ALA A 348 22.64 0.44 23.12
CA ALA A 348 21.58 0.38 22.12
C ALA A 348 20.77 1.68 22.05
N ALA A 349 20.42 2.26 23.20
CA ALA A 349 19.69 3.51 23.26
C ALA A 349 20.52 4.71 22.79
N GLU A 350 21.79 4.79 23.20
CA GLU A 350 22.74 5.80 22.69
C GLU A 350 22.85 5.76 21.17
N ARG A 351 22.89 4.55 20.59
CA ARG A 351 22.90 4.38 19.13
C ARG A 351 21.63 4.91 18.46
N ILE A 352 20.45 4.67 19.03
CA ILE A 352 19.18 5.19 18.49
C ILE A 352 19.19 6.73 18.50
N LEU A 353 19.63 7.33 19.61
CA LEU A 353 19.72 8.79 19.79
C LEU A 353 20.81 9.43 18.91
N ALA A 354 21.90 8.72 18.60
CA ALA A 354 22.95 9.25 17.73
C ALA A 354 22.55 9.25 16.23
N GLN A 355 21.53 8.46 15.87
CA GLN A 355 21.09 8.29 14.48
C GLN A 355 19.94 9.22 14.07
N ASN A 356 19.31 9.93 15.01
CA ASN A 356 18.10 10.72 14.81
C ASN A 356 18.16 12.05 15.55
#